data_AF-A0A1V4EMW2-F1
#
_entry.id   AF-A0A1V4EMW2-F1
#
_cell.length_a   1.000
_cell.length_b   1.000
_cell.length_c   1.000
_cell.angle_alpha   90.00
_cell.angle_beta   90.00
_cell.angle_gamma   90.00
#
_symmetry.space_group_name_H-M   'P 1'
#
loop_
_entity.id
_entity.type
_entity.pdbx_description
1 polymer ?
#
loop_
_entity_poly.entity_id
_entity_poly.type
_entity_poly.pdbx_seq_one_letter_code
_entity_poly.pdbx_strand_id
1 'polypeptide(L)'
;MAGLAAALAAAGSGLEVVLVDQGEEPGGALRAETRDVRGPDGVEVPGFRLVADLAARAREHASITVLTASTALGWYEGGALPVDTPDGLLVLRPGRLLVATGDYDVPMPFPGNDIPGVMMAGPVQRLINVDHVRPGERAVVVAAEPYGYGLAEQLHAVGVTLAAVVDPRPEREIPAGAFPAALAAARVPYLPGHAVREATGHRGVRRLVVAPLAGGSVVRLACDTVVVAAGRRPAEELLLQRLYHGDVTLDVTRDEADGPYSLPGGVAVAGGAAGTTRTPPAALAHGAEAGRRLSRWKPGSDLPLTPLSPGAAGRPSPSGGTSD
;
A
#
# COMPACT_ATOMS: atom_id res chain seq x y z
N MET A 1 5.04 -7.59 1.54
CA MET A 1 6.29 -8.06 0.90
C MET A 1 7.58 -7.40 1.42
N ALA A 2 7.70 -6.06 1.44
CA ALA A 2 8.93 -5.39 1.89
C ALA A 2 9.32 -5.76 3.34
N GLY A 3 8.33 -5.84 4.24
CA GLY A 3 8.54 -6.29 5.62
C GLY A 3 9.05 -7.74 5.72
N LEU A 4 8.56 -8.65 4.88
CA LEU A 4 9.07 -10.03 4.82
C LEU A 4 10.52 -10.08 4.34
N ALA A 5 10.86 -9.35 3.28
CA ALA A 5 12.22 -9.26 2.77
C ALA A 5 13.17 -8.65 3.82
N ALA A 6 12.71 -7.61 4.53
CA ALA A 6 13.44 -6.98 5.61
C ALA A 6 13.68 -7.94 6.80
N ALA A 7 12.65 -8.65 7.24
CA ALA A 7 12.74 -9.60 8.33
C ALA A 7 13.74 -10.72 8.03
N LEU A 8 13.64 -11.32 6.83
CA LEU A 8 14.58 -12.36 6.38
C LEU A 8 16.02 -11.85 6.30
N ALA A 9 16.23 -10.63 5.78
CA ALA A 9 17.57 -10.06 5.66
C ALA A 9 18.18 -9.66 7.01
N ALA A 10 17.37 -9.11 7.92
CA ALA A 10 17.78 -8.77 9.28
C ALA A 10 18.12 -10.03 10.08
N ALA A 11 17.27 -11.06 10.02
CA ALA A 11 17.48 -12.32 10.71
C ALA A 11 18.68 -13.11 10.15
N GLY A 12 18.84 -13.12 8.83
CA GLY A 12 20.05 -13.66 8.18
C GLY A 12 21.34 -12.90 8.54
N SER A 13 21.23 -11.68 9.09
CA SER A 13 22.34 -10.91 9.64
C SER A 13 22.53 -11.11 11.16
N GLY A 14 21.82 -12.05 11.77
CA GLY A 14 21.95 -12.41 13.19
C GLY A 14 21.08 -11.60 14.14
N LEU A 15 20.06 -10.89 13.66
CA LEU A 15 19.09 -10.22 14.54
C LEU A 15 17.92 -11.14 14.90
N GLU A 16 17.43 -11.01 16.13
CA GLU A 16 16.11 -11.48 16.52
C GLU A 16 15.05 -10.48 16.03
N VAL A 17 14.03 -10.98 15.33
CA VAL A 17 13.03 -10.16 14.63
C VAL A 17 11.64 -10.54 15.07
N VAL A 18 10.81 -9.54 15.38
CA VAL A 18 9.36 -9.69 15.48
C VAL A 18 8.74 -9.02 14.26
N LEU A 19 8.06 -9.80 13.42
CA LEU A 19 7.30 -9.31 12.27
C LEU A 19 5.82 -9.23 12.67
N VAL A 20 5.25 -8.04 12.61
CA VAL A 20 3.83 -7.79 12.91
C VAL A 20 3.08 -7.50 11.60
N ASP A 21 2.01 -8.23 11.33
CA ASP A 21 1.13 -8.02 10.17
C ASP A 21 -0.34 -8.12 10.59
N GLN A 22 -1.15 -7.16 10.15
CA GLN A 22 -2.59 -7.10 10.47
C GLN A 22 -3.39 -8.20 9.76
N GLY A 23 -2.88 -8.75 8.65
CA GLY A 23 -3.55 -9.81 7.91
C GLY A 23 -3.40 -11.17 8.61
N GLU A 24 -4.33 -12.09 8.31
CA GLU A 24 -4.25 -13.48 8.77
C GLU A 24 -3.00 -14.20 8.26
N GLU A 25 -2.50 -13.80 7.09
CA GLU A 25 -1.20 -14.21 6.59
C GLU A 25 -0.43 -12.98 6.09
N PRO A 26 0.90 -12.94 6.31
CA PRO A 26 1.72 -11.85 5.82
C PRO A 26 1.72 -11.81 4.30
N GLY A 27 1.88 -10.61 3.76
CA GLY A 27 2.17 -10.45 2.34
C GLY A 27 1.66 -9.16 1.73
N GLY A 28 0.63 -8.57 2.33
CA GLY A 28 0.00 -7.34 1.85
C GLY A 28 -0.57 -7.50 0.43
N ALA A 29 -0.52 -6.42 -0.35
CA ALA A 29 -1.11 -6.36 -1.70
C ALA A 29 -0.63 -7.45 -2.66
N LEU A 30 0.59 -7.97 -2.48
CA LEU A 30 1.14 -9.00 -3.38
C LEU A 30 0.40 -10.34 -3.30
N ARG A 31 -0.39 -10.57 -2.24
CA ARG A 31 -1.30 -11.73 -2.15
C ARG A 31 -2.35 -11.74 -3.25
N ALA A 32 -2.70 -10.58 -3.79
CA ALA A 32 -3.68 -10.41 -4.86
C ALA A 32 -3.03 -10.22 -6.24
N GLU A 33 -1.70 -10.25 -6.37
CA GLU A 33 -1.01 -10.05 -7.65
C GLU A 33 -0.81 -11.39 -8.36
N THR A 34 -1.54 -11.59 -9.47
CA THR A 34 -1.46 -12.81 -10.28
C THR A 34 -0.43 -12.74 -11.40
N ARG A 35 0.07 -11.54 -11.73
CA ARG A 35 1.11 -11.39 -12.74
C ARG A 35 2.47 -11.78 -12.16
N ASP A 36 3.36 -12.14 -13.06
CA ASP A 36 4.71 -12.50 -12.69
C ASP A 36 5.48 -11.31 -12.13
N VAL A 37 6.17 -11.56 -11.02
CA VAL A 37 7.01 -10.62 -10.32
C VAL A 37 8.38 -11.27 -10.19
N ARG A 38 9.41 -10.50 -10.54
CA ARG A 38 10.79 -10.94 -10.37
C ARG A 38 11.17 -11.01 -8.90
N GLY A 39 11.49 -12.20 -8.43
CA GLY A 39 11.97 -12.48 -7.08
C GLY A 39 13.43 -12.10 -6.86
N PRO A 40 13.92 -12.20 -5.61
CA PRO A 40 15.31 -11.87 -5.26
C PRO A 40 16.37 -12.75 -5.93
N ASP A 41 16.01 -13.99 -6.29
CA ASP A 41 16.82 -14.95 -7.05
C ASP A 41 16.81 -14.67 -8.57
N GLY A 42 16.08 -13.64 -9.00
CA GLY A 42 15.91 -13.26 -10.39
C GLY A 42 14.87 -14.07 -11.15
N VAL A 43 14.21 -15.04 -10.50
CA VAL A 43 13.16 -15.87 -11.08
C VAL A 43 11.84 -15.10 -11.09
N GLU A 44 11.09 -15.19 -12.19
CA GLU A 44 9.77 -14.58 -12.30
C GLU A 44 8.70 -15.62 -11.96
N VAL A 45 7.86 -15.31 -10.98
CA VAL A 45 6.72 -16.13 -10.57
C VAL A 45 5.54 -15.23 -10.21
N PRO A 46 4.29 -15.74 -10.21
CA PRO A 46 3.14 -14.95 -9.81
C PRO A 46 3.34 -14.31 -8.44
N GLY A 47 3.00 -13.03 -8.29
CA GLY A 47 3.23 -12.27 -7.05
C GLY A 47 2.69 -12.96 -5.79
N PHE A 48 1.52 -13.58 -5.87
CA PHE A 48 0.93 -14.33 -4.76
C PHE A 48 1.78 -15.55 -4.35
N ARG A 49 2.44 -16.23 -5.31
CA ARG A 49 3.35 -17.35 -5.02
C ARG A 49 4.65 -16.85 -4.41
N LEU A 50 5.21 -15.76 -4.94
CA LEU A 50 6.42 -15.15 -4.42
C LEU A 50 6.24 -14.76 -2.94
N VAL A 51 5.12 -14.12 -2.61
CA VAL A 51 4.90 -13.67 -1.23
C VAL A 51 4.57 -14.82 -0.29
N ALA A 52 3.92 -15.88 -0.77
CA ALA A 52 3.68 -17.09 0.01
C ALA A 52 5.00 -17.79 0.37
N ASP A 53 5.95 -17.91 -0.58
CA ASP A 53 7.29 -18.44 -0.31
C ASP A 53 8.03 -17.62 0.75
N LEU A 54 8.06 -16.28 0.59
CA LEU A 54 8.70 -15.39 1.56
C LEU A 54 8.06 -15.52 2.95
N ALA A 55 6.74 -15.66 3.03
CA ALA A 55 6.03 -15.84 4.28
C ALA A 55 6.30 -17.20 4.92
N ALA A 56 6.43 -18.28 4.13
CA ALA A 56 6.83 -19.59 4.63
C ALA A 56 8.24 -19.56 5.22
N ARG A 57 9.20 -19.03 4.46
CA ARG A 57 10.59 -18.84 4.91
C ARG A 57 10.69 -18.01 6.18
N ALA A 58 9.88 -16.95 6.31
CA ALA A 58 9.86 -16.13 7.51
C ALA A 58 9.34 -16.89 8.74
N ARG A 59 8.34 -17.76 8.57
CA ARG A 59 7.80 -18.61 9.66
C ARG A 59 8.76 -19.73 10.07
N GLU A 60 9.52 -20.27 9.12
CA GLU A 60 10.48 -21.35 9.36
C GLU A 60 11.82 -20.84 9.94
N HIS A 61 12.08 -19.54 9.87
CA HIS A 61 13.32 -18.97 10.35
C HIS A 61 13.35 -18.85 11.88
N ALA A 62 14.32 -19.50 12.54
CA ALA A 62 14.39 -19.60 13.99
C ALA A 62 14.42 -18.25 14.74
N SER A 63 15.05 -17.22 14.16
CA SER A 63 15.14 -15.86 14.74
C SER A 63 14.00 -14.92 14.33
N ILE A 64 12.93 -15.42 13.71
CA ILE A 64 11.77 -14.60 13.32
C ILE A 64 10.52 -15.09 14.05
N THR A 65 9.95 -14.23 14.88
CA THR A 65 8.59 -14.42 15.41
C THR A 65 7.61 -13.66 14.53
N VAL A 66 6.66 -14.37 13.92
CA VAL A 66 5.62 -13.77 13.07
C VAL A 66 4.33 -13.65 13.87
N LEU A 67 3.85 -12.42 14.06
CA LEU A 67 2.56 -12.09 14.66
C LEU A 67 1.59 -11.68 13.55
N THR A 68 0.66 -12.56 13.19
CA THR A 68 -0.43 -12.28 12.24
C THR A 68 -1.70 -11.89 12.96
N ALA A 69 -2.70 -11.40 12.21
CA ALA A 69 -3.93 -10.84 12.79
C ALA A 69 -3.62 -9.84 13.92
N SER A 70 -2.49 -9.12 13.78
CA SER A 70 -1.91 -8.31 14.83
C SER A 70 -1.58 -6.92 14.30
N THR A 71 -2.05 -5.88 14.99
CA THR A 71 -1.93 -4.49 14.53
C THR A 71 -1.06 -3.69 15.48
N ALA A 72 0.05 -3.16 14.98
CA ALA A 72 0.80 -2.13 15.69
C ALA A 72 -0.05 -0.85 15.75
N LEU A 73 -0.53 -0.50 16.94
CA LEU A 73 -1.49 0.59 17.16
C LEU A 73 -0.81 1.95 17.16
N GLY A 74 0.40 2.00 17.70
CA GLY A 74 1.19 3.19 17.66
C GLY A 74 2.58 3.08 18.22
N TRP A 75 3.38 4.12 18.00
CA TRP A 75 4.76 4.19 18.47
C TRP A 75 4.95 5.39 19.39
N TYR A 76 5.08 5.11 20.69
CA TYR A 76 5.02 6.10 21.76
C TYR A 76 6.39 6.34 22.41
N GLU A 77 6.41 7.28 23.36
CA GLU A 77 7.56 7.58 24.22
C GLU A 77 8.16 6.35 24.91
N GLY A 78 9.47 6.39 25.12
CA GLY A 78 10.23 5.25 25.64
C GLY A 78 10.31 4.05 24.68
N GLY A 79 9.96 4.24 23.40
CA GLY A 79 10.01 3.20 22.37
C GLY A 79 8.92 2.15 22.49
N ALA A 80 7.84 2.44 23.23
CA ALA A 80 6.72 1.52 23.39
C ALA A 80 5.94 1.40 22.07
N LEU A 81 5.74 0.16 21.63
CA LEU A 81 4.96 -0.21 20.46
C LEU A 81 3.85 -1.18 20.90
N PRO A 82 2.67 -0.67 21.30
CA PRO A 82 1.50 -1.51 21.58
C PRO A 82 1.02 -2.18 20.29
N VAL A 83 0.85 -3.49 20.37
CA VAL A 83 0.38 -4.37 19.31
C VAL A 83 -0.89 -5.04 19.83
N ASP A 84 -2.00 -4.77 19.16
CA ASP A 84 -3.22 -5.55 19.35
C ASP A 84 -3.03 -6.92 18.71
N THR A 85 -3.27 -8.00 19.46
CA THR A 85 -3.11 -9.38 19.00
C THR A 85 -4.37 -10.17 19.33
N PRO A 86 -4.59 -11.36 18.74
CA PRO A 86 -5.74 -12.21 19.09
C PRO A 86 -5.82 -12.56 20.59
N ASP A 87 -4.68 -12.56 21.29
CA ASP A 87 -4.57 -12.89 22.72
C ASP A 87 -4.61 -11.65 23.63
N GLY A 88 -4.81 -10.47 23.05
CA GLY A 88 -4.87 -9.18 23.75
C GLY A 88 -3.70 -8.25 23.41
N LEU A 89 -3.48 -7.26 24.27
CA LEU A 89 -2.50 -6.20 24.02
C LEU A 89 -1.08 -6.63 24.43
N LEU A 90 -0.18 -6.72 23.44
CA LEU A 90 1.25 -6.94 23.63
C LEU A 90 2.00 -5.61 23.48
N VAL A 91 2.87 -5.25 24.43
CA VAL A 91 3.70 -4.04 24.30
C VAL A 91 5.15 -4.42 24.00
N LEU A 92 5.57 -4.15 22.76
CA LEU A 92 6.95 -4.34 22.32
C LEU A 92 7.79 -3.08 22.62
N ARG A 93 9.10 -3.27 22.83
CA ARG A 93 10.09 -2.19 22.94
C ARG A 93 11.30 -2.52 22.07
N PRO A 94 11.16 -2.41 20.74
CA PRO A 94 12.23 -2.81 19.85
C PRO A 94 13.39 -1.81 19.91
N GLY A 95 14.63 -2.30 20.01
CA GLY A 95 15.82 -1.45 19.88
C GLY A 95 16.05 -0.97 18.44
N ARG A 96 15.36 -1.56 17.46
CA ARG A 96 15.38 -1.22 16.04
C ARG A 96 13.98 -1.33 15.46
N LEU A 97 13.49 -0.34 14.74
CA LEU A 97 12.15 -0.35 14.14
C LEU A 97 12.24 -0.24 12.61
N LEU A 98 11.52 -1.10 11.91
CA LEU A 98 11.33 -1.00 10.47
C LEU A 98 9.84 -0.89 10.15
N VAL A 99 9.45 0.16 9.44
CA VAL A 99 8.07 0.39 9.01
C VAL A 99 7.92 -0.01 7.55
N ALA A 100 7.13 -1.05 7.29
CA ALA A 100 6.84 -1.57 5.94
C ALA A 100 5.33 -1.80 5.74
N THR A 101 4.54 -0.86 6.24
CA THR A 101 3.06 -0.82 6.28
C THR A 101 2.40 -0.60 4.92
N GLY A 102 3.19 -0.36 3.86
CA GLY A 102 2.71 -0.23 2.50
C GLY A 102 2.12 1.14 2.19
N ASP A 103 1.12 1.16 1.33
CA ASP A 103 0.48 2.37 0.83
C ASP A 103 -1.02 2.14 0.63
N TYR A 104 -1.77 3.23 0.54
CA TYR A 104 -3.22 3.26 0.29
C TYR A 104 -3.49 3.82 -1.10
N ASP A 105 -4.51 3.30 -1.78
CA ASP A 105 -5.02 3.95 -2.99
C ASP A 105 -5.54 5.37 -2.67
N VAL A 106 -5.31 6.29 -3.60
CA VAL A 106 -5.83 7.65 -3.53
C VAL A 106 -7.13 7.75 -4.34
N PRO A 107 -8.23 8.26 -3.76
CA PRO A 107 -9.46 8.47 -4.51
C PRO A 107 -9.29 9.59 -5.55
N MET A 108 -9.91 9.45 -6.72
CA MET A 108 -9.99 10.52 -7.72
C MET A 108 -11.31 11.30 -7.54
N PRO A 109 -11.26 12.63 -7.32
CA PRO A 109 -12.46 13.44 -7.23
C PRO A 109 -13.08 13.69 -8.62
N PHE A 110 -14.34 13.32 -8.78
CA PHE A 110 -15.18 13.68 -9.93
C PHE A 110 -16.67 13.57 -9.55
N PRO A 111 -17.58 14.29 -10.22
CA PRO A 111 -19.01 14.14 -10.00
C PRO A 111 -19.50 12.69 -10.09
N GLY A 112 -20.13 12.18 -9.03
CA GLY A 112 -20.62 10.81 -8.95
C GLY A 112 -19.56 9.76 -8.61
N ASN A 113 -18.38 10.16 -8.12
CA ASN A 113 -17.33 9.25 -7.66
C ASN A 113 -17.68 8.44 -6.40
N ASP A 114 -18.80 8.77 -5.75
CA ASP A 114 -19.35 8.13 -4.56
C ASP A 114 -20.50 7.16 -4.87
N ILE A 115 -20.92 7.06 -6.13
CA ILE A 115 -22.01 6.18 -6.55
C ILE A 115 -21.55 4.71 -6.40
N PRO A 116 -22.41 3.79 -5.89
CA PRO A 116 -22.09 2.37 -5.82
C PRO A 116 -21.60 1.80 -7.16
N GLY A 117 -20.54 1.01 -7.12
CA GLY A 117 -19.87 0.49 -8.32
C GLY A 117 -18.68 1.33 -8.79
N VAL A 118 -18.47 2.54 -8.26
CA VAL A 118 -17.16 3.21 -8.33
C VAL A 118 -16.27 2.65 -7.22
N MET A 119 -15.12 2.10 -7.58
CA MET A 119 -14.20 1.43 -6.65
C MET A 119 -12.74 1.77 -6.97
N MET A 120 -11.87 1.69 -5.97
CA MET A 120 -10.42 1.81 -6.15
C MET A 120 -9.81 0.48 -6.61
N ALA A 121 -8.69 0.57 -7.32
CA ALA A 121 -8.04 -0.57 -7.96
C ALA A 121 -7.55 -1.66 -6.99
N GLY A 122 -6.88 -1.32 -5.89
CA GLY A 122 -6.37 -2.28 -4.91
C GLY A 122 -7.48 -3.13 -4.28
N PRO A 123 -8.55 -2.54 -3.74
CA PRO A 123 -9.71 -3.30 -3.25
C PRO A 123 -10.34 -4.20 -4.32
N VAL A 124 -10.49 -3.72 -5.56
CA VAL A 124 -11.01 -4.55 -6.67
C VAL A 124 -10.09 -5.73 -6.97
N GLN A 125 -8.77 -5.52 -6.95
CA GLN A 125 -7.78 -6.57 -7.15
C GLN A 125 -7.90 -7.66 -6.08
N ARG A 126 -8.03 -7.26 -4.81
CA ARG A 126 -8.28 -8.20 -3.70
C ARG A 126 -9.61 -8.94 -3.89
N LEU A 127 -10.66 -8.23 -4.27
CA LEU A 127 -11.99 -8.80 -4.46
C LEU A 127 -11.97 -9.95 -5.48
N ILE A 128 -11.30 -9.76 -6.63
CA ILE A 128 -11.26 -10.79 -7.69
C ILE A 128 -10.27 -11.92 -7.39
N ASN A 129 -9.11 -11.62 -6.79
CA ASN A 129 -8.01 -12.59 -6.69
C ASN A 129 -7.92 -13.28 -5.33
N VAL A 130 -8.48 -12.68 -4.26
CA VAL A 130 -8.47 -13.24 -2.90
C VAL A 130 -9.89 -13.64 -2.48
N ASP A 131 -10.86 -12.75 -2.65
CA ASP A 131 -12.25 -13.03 -2.23
C ASP A 131 -13.05 -13.79 -3.31
N HIS A 132 -12.50 -13.91 -4.53
CA HIS A 132 -13.12 -14.56 -5.68
C HIS A 132 -14.49 -14.01 -6.06
N VAL A 133 -14.70 -12.70 -5.87
CA VAL A 133 -15.93 -11.98 -6.19
C VAL A 133 -15.69 -11.04 -7.37
N ARG A 134 -16.57 -11.07 -8.37
CA ARG A 134 -16.55 -10.09 -9.46
C ARG A 134 -17.15 -8.76 -8.97
N PRO A 135 -16.51 -7.61 -9.23
CA PRO A 135 -17.05 -6.31 -8.81
C PRO A 135 -18.31 -5.89 -9.59
N GLY A 136 -18.50 -6.46 -10.78
CA GLY A 136 -19.64 -6.25 -11.67
C GLY A 136 -19.44 -7.00 -12.99
N GLU A 137 -20.34 -6.81 -13.95
CA GLU A 137 -20.30 -7.52 -15.24
C GLU A 137 -19.59 -6.71 -16.33
N ARG A 138 -19.65 -5.36 -16.26
CA ARG A 138 -19.07 -4.48 -17.27
C ARG A 138 -18.36 -3.28 -16.65
N ALA A 139 -17.03 -3.30 -16.70
CA ALA A 139 -16.18 -2.30 -16.05
C ALA A 139 -15.57 -1.28 -17.01
N VAL A 140 -15.38 -0.04 -16.55
CA VAL A 140 -14.40 0.90 -17.11
C VAL A 140 -13.24 1.02 -16.14
N VAL A 141 -12.00 0.91 -16.62
CA VAL A 141 -10.80 1.12 -15.80
C VAL A 141 -10.19 2.47 -16.13
N VAL A 142 -10.06 3.33 -15.13
CA VAL A 142 -9.35 4.61 -15.19
C VAL A 142 -7.91 4.38 -14.71
N ALA A 143 -7.01 4.18 -15.65
CA ALA A 143 -5.60 3.84 -15.42
C ALA A 143 -4.72 5.09 -15.50
N ALA A 144 -4.84 5.99 -14.52
CA ALA A 144 -3.94 7.14 -14.40
C ALA A 144 -2.53 6.73 -13.95
N GLU A 145 -2.41 5.55 -13.35
CA GLU A 145 -1.14 4.94 -12.96
C GLU A 145 -0.95 3.56 -13.62
N PRO A 146 0.30 3.11 -13.87
CA PRO A 146 0.59 1.89 -14.61
C PRO A 146 -0.04 0.61 -14.05
N TYR A 147 -0.26 0.53 -12.73
CA TYR A 147 -0.88 -0.65 -12.12
C TYR A 147 -2.34 -0.85 -12.54
N GLY A 148 -3.02 0.21 -13.01
CA GLY A 148 -4.37 0.12 -13.57
C GLY A 148 -4.44 -0.79 -14.81
N TYR A 149 -3.38 -0.84 -15.63
CA TYR A 149 -3.32 -1.74 -16.78
C TYR A 149 -3.28 -3.22 -16.38
N GLY A 150 -2.47 -3.54 -15.37
CA GLY A 150 -2.40 -4.89 -14.83
C GLY A 150 -3.73 -5.35 -14.25
N LEU A 151 -4.42 -4.47 -13.53
CA LEU A 151 -5.75 -4.78 -13.02
C LEU A 151 -6.80 -4.94 -14.12
N ALA A 152 -6.74 -4.14 -15.18
CA ALA A 152 -7.63 -4.30 -16.33
C ALA A 152 -7.45 -5.69 -16.97
N GLU A 153 -6.21 -6.14 -17.15
CA GLU A 153 -5.91 -7.49 -17.64
C GLU A 153 -6.47 -8.57 -16.70
N GLN A 154 -6.33 -8.42 -15.38
CA GLN A 154 -6.89 -9.36 -14.41
C GLN A 154 -8.42 -9.40 -14.43
N LEU A 155 -9.09 -8.25 -14.53
CA LEU A 155 -10.54 -8.17 -14.69
C LEU A 155 -11.01 -8.89 -15.95
N HIS A 156 -10.31 -8.68 -17.06
CA HIS A 156 -10.59 -9.37 -18.32
C HIS A 156 -10.41 -10.89 -18.18
N ALA A 157 -9.33 -11.33 -17.53
CA ALA A 157 -9.03 -12.75 -17.31
C ALA A 157 -10.10 -13.47 -16.46
N VAL A 158 -10.75 -12.78 -15.51
CA VAL A 158 -11.86 -13.33 -14.71
C VAL A 158 -13.24 -13.12 -15.36
N GLY A 159 -13.28 -12.71 -16.63
CA GLY A 159 -14.49 -12.64 -17.44
C GLY A 159 -15.31 -11.34 -17.27
N VAL A 160 -14.78 -10.30 -16.64
CA VAL A 160 -15.43 -8.98 -16.62
C VAL A 160 -15.29 -8.33 -17.99
N THR A 161 -16.40 -7.83 -18.54
CA THR A 161 -16.37 -7.14 -19.83
C THR A 161 -15.79 -5.75 -19.64
N LEU A 162 -14.63 -5.46 -20.25
CA LEU A 162 -14.08 -4.11 -20.24
C LEU A 162 -14.77 -3.24 -21.30
N ALA A 163 -15.51 -2.23 -20.83
CA ALA A 163 -16.13 -1.22 -21.68
C ALA A 163 -15.08 -0.28 -22.29
N ALA A 164 -14.06 0.10 -21.52
CA ALA A 164 -12.87 0.79 -21.96
C ALA A 164 -11.78 0.78 -20.88
N VAL A 165 -10.54 1.04 -21.29
CA VAL A 165 -9.46 1.52 -20.42
C VAL A 165 -9.19 2.99 -20.77
N VAL A 166 -9.26 3.86 -19.78
CA VAL A 166 -9.12 5.31 -19.90
C VAL A 166 -7.80 5.71 -19.25
N ASP A 167 -6.91 6.37 -19.99
CA ASP A 167 -5.67 6.92 -19.45
C ASP A 167 -5.68 8.45 -19.65
N PRO A 168 -5.58 9.25 -18.58
CA PRO A 168 -5.54 10.71 -18.70
C PRO A 168 -4.25 11.24 -19.33
N ARG A 169 -3.17 10.45 -19.39
CA ARG A 169 -1.92 10.91 -19.99
C ARG A 169 -2.05 10.99 -21.51
N PRO A 170 -1.49 12.03 -22.15
CA PRO A 170 -1.35 12.07 -23.60
C PRO A 170 -0.62 10.82 -24.11
N GLU A 171 -1.03 10.27 -25.25
CA GLU A 171 -0.46 9.01 -25.80
C GLU A 171 1.07 9.05 -25.92
N ARG A 172 1.64 10.21 -26.29
CA ARG A 172 3.10 10.42 -26.39
C ARG A 172 3.88 10.25 -25.08
N GLU A 173 3.19 10.36 -23.94
CA GLU A 173 3.77 10.21 -22.59
C GLU A 173 3.59 8.79 -22.04
N ILE A 174 2.84 7.95 -22.76
CA ILE A 174 2.59 6.57 -22.38
C ILE A 174 3.68 5.69 -23.01
N PRO A 175 4.41 4.89 -22.22
CA PRO A 175 5.43 4.00 -22.76
C PRO A 175 4.85 3.04 -23.82
N ALA A 176 5.60 2.84 -24.90
CA ALA A 176 5.23 1.88 -25.93
C ALA A 176 5.07 0.48 -25.32
N GLY A 177 3.96 -0.20 -25.63
CA GLY A 177 3.65 -1.52 -25.07
C GLY A 177 3.12 -1.51 -23.63
N ALA A 178 2.83 -0.34 -23.03
CA ALA A 178 2.23 -0.28 -21.69
C ALA A 178 0.81 -0.89 -21.65
N PHE A 179 0.06 -0.80 -22.76
CA PHE A 179 -1.26 -1.42 -22.86
C PHE A 179 -1.12 -2.94 -23.04
N PRO A 180 -1.76 -3.77 -22.19
CA PRO A 180 -1.55 -5.22 -22.21
C PRO A 180 -1.95 -5.85 -23.54
N ALA A 181 -1.09 -6.72 -24.06
CA ALA A 181 -1.29 -7.39 -25.35
C ALA A 181 -2.59 -8.23 -25.36
N ALA A 182 -2.96 -8.84 -24.23
CA ALA A 182 -4.22 -9.58 -24.10
C ALA A 182 -5.44 -8.68 -24.32
N LEU A 183 -5.42 -7.45 -23.77
CA LEU A 183 -6.51 -6.48 -23.97
C LEU A 183 -6.56 -5.97 -25.41
N ALA A 184 -5.40 -5.75 -26.04
CA ALA A 184 -5.31 -5.39 -27.45
C ALA A 184 -5.86 -6.49 -28.37
N ALA A 185 -5.50 -7.75 -28.12
CA ALA A 185 -6.01 -8.90 -28.86
C ALA A 185 -7.52 -9.07 -28.71
N ALA A 186 -8.06 -8.80 -27.50
CA ALA A 186 -9.48 -8.76 -27.22
C ALA A 186 -10.20 -7.50 -27.75
N ARG A 187 -9.47 -6.56 -28.38
CA ARG A 187 -9.98 -5.29 -28.93
C ARG A 187 -10.72 -4.45 -27.88
N VAL A 188 -10.24 -4.46 -26.65
CA VAL A 188 -10.76 -3.59 -25.59
C VAL A 188 -10.54 -2.13 -25.97
N PRO A 189 -11.58 -1.26 -25.93
CA PRO A 189 -11.41 0.15 -26.25
C PRO A 189 -10.38 0.81 -25.33
N TYR A 190 -9.42 1.52 -25.93
CA TYR A 190 -8.38 2.24 -25.22
C TYR A 190 -8.47 3.73 -25.53
N LEU A 191 -8.54 4.56 -24.48
CA LEU A 191 -8.77 6.00 -24.57
C LEU A 191 -7.64 6.77 -23.87
N PRO A 192 -6.45 6.90 -24.49
CA PRO A 192 -5.39 7.76 -23.97
C PRO A 192 -5.75 9.24 -24.12
N GLY A 193 -5.21 10.10 -23.26
CA GLY A 193 -5.50 11.52 -23.20
C GLY A 193 -6.95 11.86 -22.83
N HIS A 194 -7.68 10.94 -22.20
CA HIS A 194 -9.08 11.16 -21.79
C HIS A 194 -9.19 11.22 -20.27
N ALA A 195 -9.96 12.18 -19.76
CA ALA A 195 -10.24 12.33 -18.34
C ALA A 195 -11.71 12.08 -18.02
N VAL A 196 -11.96 11.57 -16.81
CA VAL A 196 -13.31 11.40 -16.27
C VAL A 196 -13.98 12.76 -16.07
N ARG A 197 -15.26 12.84 -16.46
CA ARG A 197 -16.10 14.03 -16.24
C ARG A 197 -17.16 13.80 -15.19
N GLU A 198 -17.86 12.67 -15.28
CA GLU A 198 -18.87 12.28 -14.30
C GLU A 198 -19.15 10.78 -14.40
N ALA A 199 -19.55 10.17 -13.28
CA ALA A 199 -20.25 8.91 -13.28
C ALA A 199 -21.74 9.18 -13.01
N THR A 200 -22.62 8.44 -13.68
CA THR A 200 -24.07 8.63 -13.57
C THR A 200 -24.76 7.32 -13.22
N GLY A 201 -25.79 7.42 -12.38
CA GLY A 201 -26.52 6.28 -11.82
C GLY A 201 -27.22 6.67 -10.52
N HIS A 202 -28.17 5.85 -10.05
CA HIS A 202 -28.86 6.09 -8.77
C HIS A 202 -28.59 4.98 -7.76
N ARG A 203 -28.87 3.72 -8.11
CA ARG A 203 -28.61 2.56 -7.22
C ARG A 203 -27.24 1.92 -7.48
N GLY A 204 -26.45 2.55 -8.35
CA GLY A 204 -25.17 2.10 -8.83
C GLY A 204 -24.87 2.75 -10.18
N VAL A 205 -23.60 2.75 -10.56
CA VAL A 205 -23.15 3.35 -11.81
C VAL A 205 -23.82 2.63 -12.99
N ARG A 206 -24.25 3.42 -13.97
CA ARG A 206 -24.80 2.94 -15.25
C ARG A 206 -23.97 3.42 -16.44
N ARG A 207 -23.22 4.51 -16.24
CA ARG A 207 -22.40 5.12 -17.27
C ARG A 207 -21.30 5.97 -16.68
N LEU A 208 -20.11 5.87 -17.26
CA LEU A 208 -19.01 6.81 -17.09
C LEU A 208 -18.94 7.74 -18.30
N VAL A 209 -18.82 9.04 -18.05
CA VAL A 209 -18.59 10.05 -19.08
C VAL A 209 -17.13 10.48 -19.02
N VAL A 210 -16.44 10.39 -20.16
CA VAL A 210 -15.05 10.82 -20.30
C VAL A 210 -14.94 11.83 -21.44
N ALA A 211 -13.90 12.66 -21.43
CA ALA A 211 -13.64 13.60 -22.52
C ALA A 211 -12.15 13.68 -22.83
N PRO A 212 -11.77 13.94 -24.10
CA PRO A 212 -10.40 14.26 -24.45
C PRO A 212 -9.93 15.50 -23.70
N LEU A 213 -8.71 15.47 -23.16
CA LEU A 213 -8.08 16.62 -22.53
C LEU A 213 -7.68 17.70 -23.53
N ALA A 214 -7.38 17.31 -24.78
CA ALA A 214 -7.07 18.22 -25.88
C ALA A 214 -8.30 18.96 -26.46
N GLY A 215 -9.49 18.74 -25.88
CA GLY A 215 -10.76 19.22 -26.42
C GLY A 215 -11.38 18.22 -27.41
N GLY A 216 -12.70 18.23 -27.51
CA GLY A 216 -13.45 17.31 -28.36
C GLY A 216 -14.79 16.89 -27.75
N SER A 217 -15.45 15.94 -28.40
CA SER A 217 -16.74 15.41 -27.95
C SER A 217 -16.57 14.45 -26.78
N VAL A 218 -17.51 14.50 -25.84
CA VAL A 218 -17.56 13.55 -24.71
C VAL A 218 -17.90 12.14 -25.20
N VAL A 219 -17.28 11.14 -24.58
CA VAL A 219 -17.56 9.72 -24.80
C VAL A 219 -18.37 9.20 -23.62
N ARG A 220 -19.46 8.50 -23.91
CA ARG A 220 -20.37 7.92 -22.90
C ARG A 220 -20.23 6.42 -22.91
N LEU A 221 -19.70 5.87 -21.82
CA LEU A 221 -19.40 4.45 -21.67
C LEU A 221 -20.44 3.82 -20.74
N ALA A 222 -21.27 2.92 -21.24
CA ALA A 222 -22.16 2.13 -20.37
C ALA A 222 -21.34 1.13 -19.56
N CYS A 223 -21.52 1.12 -18.24
CA CYS A 223 -20.80 0.25 -17.30
C CYS A 223 -21.55 0.16 -15.98
N ASP A 224 -21.36 -0.94 -15.25
CA ASP A 224 -21.86 -1.14 -13.88
C ASP A 224 -20.74 -1.08 -12.83
N THR A 225 -19.48 -1.02 -13.27
CA THR A 225 -18.31 -0.84 -12.43
C THR A 225 -17.37 0.21 -13.03
N VAL A 226 -16.82 1.08 -12.20
CA VAL A 226 -15.75 2.00 -12.55
C VAL A 226 -14.61 1.75 -11.58
N VAL A 227 -13.43 1.38 -12.11
CA VAL A 227 -12.26 1.08 -11.30
C VAL A 227 -11.23 2.19 -11.48
N VAL A 228 -10.81 2.79 -10.38
CA VAL A 228 -9.93 3.96 -10.38
C VAL A 228 -8.55 3.57 -9.86
N ALA A 229 -7.51 3.75 -10.69
CA ALA A 229 -6.10 3.65 -10.33
C ALA A 229 -5.45 5.04 -10.51
N ALA A 230 -5.46 5.84 -9.44
CA ALA A 230 -5.17 7.28 -9.49
C ALA A 230 -3.94 7.73 -8.70
N GLY A 231 -3.23 6.82 -8.06
CA GLY A 231 -2.11 7.15 -7.20
C GLY A 231 -2.16 6.41 -5.88
N ARG A 232 -1.07 6.51 -5.14
CA ARG A 232 -0.92 5.87 -3.84
C ARG A 232 -0.34 6.83 -2.81
N ARG A 233 -0.81 6.72 -1.58
CA ARG A 233 -0.33 7.46 -0.41
C ARG A 233 0.43 6.50 0.52
N PRO A 234 1.66 6.80 0.94
CA PRO A 234 2.36 6.00 1.93
C PRO A 234 1.56 5.82 3.22
N ALA A 235 1.57 4.60 3.77
CA ALA A 235 0.98 4.28 5.06
C ALA A 235 2.00 4.55 6.19
N GLU A 236 2.34 5.81 6.40
CA GLU A 236 3.44 6.26 7.27
C GLU A 236 2.98 6.67 8.68
N GLU A 237 1.75 6.32 9.07
CA GLU A 237 1.11 6.81 10.30
C GLU A 237 1.93 6.48 11.56
N LEU A 238 2.55 5.29 11.64
CA LEU A 238 3.41 4.90 12.77
C LEU A 238 4.65 5.81 12.90
N LEU A 239 5.21 6.26 11.78
CA LEU A 239 6.33 7.20 11.79
C LEU A 239 5.85 8.57 12.25
N LEU A 240 4.72 9.02 11.71
CA LEU A 240 4.15 10.32 12.05
C LEU A 240 3.79 10.42 13.53
N GLN A 241 3.25 9.37 14.16
CA GLN A 241 2.90 9.38 15.58
C GLN A 241 4.10 9.63 16.50
N ARG A 242 5.28 9.10 16.17
CA ARG A 242 6.49 9.27 16.99
C ARG A 242 7.25 10.55 16.64
N LEU A 243 7.27 10.90 15.36
CA LEU A 243 8.12 11.96 14.82
C LEU A 243 7.39 13.31 14.72
N TYR A 244 6.13 13.41 15.19
CA TYR A 244 5.32 14.64 15.18
C TYR A 244 5.88 15.82 16.02
N HIS A 245 7.05 15.67 16.65
CA HIS A 245 7.71 16.74 17.39
C HIS A 245 8.46 17.76 16.50
N GLY A 246 8.30 17.71 15.17
CA GLY A 246 8.92 18.65 14.23
C GLY A 246 10.21 18.14 13.57
N ASP A 247 10.59 16.89 13.82
CA ASP A 247 11.81 16.27 13.26
C ASP A 247 11.60 15.62 11.89
N VAL A 248 10.37 15.59 11.37
CA VAL A 248 10.06 15.17 10.00
C VAL A 248 10.12 16.37 9.08
N THR A 249 11.30 16.66 8.56
CA THR A 249 11.42 17.56 7.40
C THR A 249 11.16 16.73 6.15
N LEU A 250 10.15 17.10 5.36
CA LEU A 250 9.98 16.59 4.00
C LEU A 250 11.16 17.13 3.18
N ASP A 251 12.15 16.27 2.94
CA ASP A 251 13.30 16.61 2.12
C ASP A 251 13.11 15.99 0.73
N VAL A 252 12.55 16.81 -0.18
CA VAL A 252 12.33 16.45 -1.59
C VAL A 252 13.63 16.30 -2.39
N THR A 253 14.79 16.52 -1.77
CA THR A 253 16.12 16.36 -2.39
C THR A 253 16.85 15.08 -1.97
N ARG A 254 16.30 14.29 -1.03
CA ARG A 254 16.89 13.00 -0.63
C ARG A 254 16.77 11.94 -1.73
N ASP A 255 17.76 11.05 -1.72
CA ASP A 255 17.79 9.86 -2.56
C ASP A 255 16.51 9.02 -2.38
N GLU A 256 15.94 8.54 -3.48
CA GLU A 256 14.74 7.71 -3.50
C GLU A 256 14.89 6.47 -2.61
N ALA A 257 16.12 6.00 -2.39
CA ALA A 257 16.41 4.84 -1.54
C ALA A 257 16.06 5.03 -0.06
N ASP A 258 16.04 6.26 0.45
CA ASP A 258 15.79 6.54 1.88
C ASP A 258 14.39 7.08 2.19
N GLY A 259 13.60 7.36 1.16
CA GLY A 259 12.35 8.10 1.29
C GLY A 259 12.59 9.59 1.58
N PRO A 260 11.53 10.41 1.58
CA PRO A 260 11.64 11.87 1.72
C PRO A 260 11.84 12.32 3.17
N TYR A 261 12.24 11.42 4.08
CA TYR A 261 12.28 11.65 5.52
C TYR A 261 13.68 11.49 6.11
N SER A 262 14.03 12.36 7.06
CA SER A 262 15.12 12.10 8.00
C SER A 262 14.60 11.25 9.15
N LEU A 263 15.18 10.07 9.36
CA LEU A 263 14.76 9.13 10.41
C LEU A 263 15.82 9.03 11.51
N PRO A 264 15.44 8.90 12.79
CA PRO A 264 16.38 8.63 13.86
C PRO A 264 17.20 7.36 13.65
N GLY A 265 18.37 7.30 14.28
CA GLY A 265 19.17 6.08 14.33
C GLY A 265 18.37 4.89 14.86
N GLY A 266 18.50 3.73 14.20
CA GLY A 266 17.75 2.52 14.56
C GLY A 266 16.34 2.45 13.98
N VAL A 267 15.93 3.43 13.16
CA VAL A 267 14.64 3.43 12.45
C VAL A 267 14.87 3.31 10.94
N ALA A 268 14.03 2.51 10.27
CA ALA A 268 13.99 2.44 8.81
C ALA A 268 12.55 2.37 8.32
N VAL A 269 12.36 2.74 7.05
CA VAL A 269 11.12 2.59 6.31
C VAL A 269 11.42 1.80 5.04
N ALA A 270 10.46 1.00 4.55
CA ALA A 270 10.65 0.24 3.32
C ALA A 270 9.34 0.00 2.55
N GLY A 271 9.48 -0.26 1.25
CA GLY A 271 8.35 -0.50 0.36
C GLY A 271 7.45 0.72 0.21
N GLY A 272 6.14 0.50 0.04
CA GLY A 272 5.15 1.56 -0.18
C GLY A 272 5.15 2.65 0.90
N ALA A 273 5.49 2.29 2.13
CA ALA A 273 5.55 3.22 3.26
C ALA A 273 6.67 4.27 3.10
N ALA A 274 7.68 4.00 2.25
CA ALA A 274 8.73 4.97 1.94
C ALA A 274 8.32 5.97 0.84
N GLY A 275 7.22 5.71 0.13
CA GLY A 275 6.71 6.57 -0.94
C GLY A 275 7.51 6.60 -2.25
N THR A 276 8.67 5.95 -2.29
CA THR A 276 9.57 5.97 -3.46
C THR A 276 9.52 4.68 -4.28
N THR A 277 9.11 3.56 -3.70
CA THR A 277 9.05 2.29 -4.41
C THR A 277 7.76 2.18 -5.21
N ARG A 278 7.87 2.12 -6.55
CA ARG A 278 6.69 2.02 -7.44
C ARG A 278 6.44 0.63 -8.02
N THR A 279 7.38 -0.31 -7.83
CA THR A 279 7.28 -1.67 -8.37
C THR A 279 7.53 -2.73 -7.28
N PRO A 280 6.93 -3.93 -7.42
CA PRO A 280 7.18 -5.02 -6.47
C PRO A 280 8.67 -5.42 -6.35
N PRO A 281 9.47 -5.57 -7.43
CA PRO A 281 10.90 -5.88 -7.29
C PRO A 281 11.68 -4.80 -6.53
N ALA A 282 11.38 -3.52 -6.77
CA ALA A 282 12.00 -2.41 -6.04
C ALA A 282 11.64 -2.47 -4.55
N ALA A 283 10.38 -2.78 -4.20
CA ALA A 283 9.95 -2.92 -2.82
C ALA A 283 10.63 -4.11 -2.09
N LEU A 284 10.92 -5.22 -2.79
CA LEU A 284 11.69 -6.34 -2.23
C LEU A 284 13.13 -5.93 -1.95
N ALA A 285 13.79 -5.33 -2.94
CA ALA A 285 15.18 -4.89 -2.82
C ALA A 285 15.33 -3.87 -1.69
N HIS A 286 14.43 -2.88 -1.63
CA HIS A 286 14.39 -1.88 -0.57
C HIS A 286 14.19 -2.51 0.81
N GLY A 287 13.21 -3.41 0.96
CA GLY A 287 13.00 -4.12 2.22
C GLY A 287 14.23 -4.88 2.69
N ALA A 288 14.83 -5.68 1.81
CA ALA A 288 16.03 -6.44 2.13
C ALA A 288 17.23 -5.55 2.52
N GLU A 289 17.41 -4.42 1.83
CA GLU A 289 18.47 -3.47 2.16
C GLU A 289 18.24 -2.76 3.49
N ALA A 290 17.00 -2.30 3.75
CA ALA A 290 16.63 -1.70 5.03
C ALA A 290 16.88 -2.66 6.21
N GLY A 291 16.57 -3.95 6.04
CA GLY A 291 16.86 -5.00 7.03
C GLY A 291 18.36 -5.17 7.29
N ARG A 292 19.19 -5.22 6.25
CA ARG A 292 20.67 -5.29 6.37
C ARG A 292 21.27 -4.03 6.97
N ARG A 293 20.72 -2.86 6.66
CA ARG A 293 21.19 -1.59 7.22
C ARG A 293 20.96 -1.55 8.72
N LEU A 294 19.76 -1.95 9.17
CA LEU A 294 19.43 -1.98 10.59
C LEU A 294 20.32 -2.95 11.39
N SER A 295 20.76 -4.07 10.79
CA SER A 295 21.68 -5.00 11.48
C SER A 295 23.07 -4.41 11.74
N ARG A 296 23.51 -3.46 10.91
CA ARG A 296 24.79 -2.76 11.09
C ARG A 296 24.71 -1.62 12.10
N TRP A 297 23.52 -1.08 12.33
CA TRP A 297 23.32 -0.04 13.33
C TRP A 297 23.58 -0.61 14.73
N LYS A 298 24.43 0.07 15.49
CA LYS A 298 24.69 -0.23 16.89
C LYS A 298 23.89 0.75 17.76
N PRO A 299 23.31 0.29 18.87
CA PRO A 299 22.71 1.18 19.85
C PRO A 299 23.74 2.21 20.36
N GLY A 300 23.66 3.42 19.82
CA GLY A 300 24.13 4.66 20.45
C GLY A 300 22.91 5.36 21.06
N SER A 301 23.13 6.21 22.06
CA SER A 301 22.13 6.85 22.94
C SER A 301 21.14 7.82 22.27
N ASP A 302 20.59 7.50 21.11
CA ASP A 302 19.78 8.43 20.30
C ASP A 302 18.29 8.06 20.22
N LEU A 303 17.86 6.99 20.90
CA LEU A 303 16.46 6.91 21.32
C LEU A 303 16.40 7.52 22.72
N PRO A 304 15.87 8.74 22.91
CA PRO A 304 15.68 9.28 24.26
C PRO A 304 14.76 8.31 25.03
N LEU A 305 15.41 7.51 25.89
CA LEU A 305 14.77 6.71 26.92
C LEU A 305 14.49 7.65 28.08
N THR A 306 13.45 8.47 27.94
CA THR A 306 12.93 9.18 29.11
C THR A 306 11.93 8.26 29.79
N PRO A 307 12.16 7.85 31.06
CA PRO A 307 11.13 7.18 31.82
C PRO A 307 10.05 8.21 32.15
N LEU A 308 8.83 8.02 31.64
CA LEU A 308 7.68 8.68 32.23
C LEU A 308 7.43 8.05 33.60
N SER A 309 7.76 8.79 34.65
CA SER A 309 7.12 8.58 35.94
C SER A 309 5.61 8.75 35.75
N PRO A 310 4.76 7.93 36.38
CA PRO A 310 3.31 8.14 36.36
C PRO A 310 2.97 9.38 37.20
N GLY A 311 3.16 10.56 36.62
CA GLY A 311 2.86 11.85 37.21
C GLY A 311 1.50 12.34 36.71
N ALA A 312 0.49 12.19 37.56
CA ALA A 312 -0.84 12.78 37.43
C ALA A 312 -1.60 12.42 36.14
N ALA A 313 -2.18 11.21 36.14
CA ALA A 313 -3.48 11.03 35.53
C ALA A 313 -4.40 12.17 36.01
N GLY A 314 -4.67 13.13 35.13
CA GLY A 314 -5.74 14.09 35.31
C GLY A 314 -7.01 13.30 35.53
N ARG A 315 -7.43 13.20 36.79
CA ARG A 315 -8.77 12.72 37.13
C ARG A 315 -9.75 13.62 36.38
N PRO A 316 -10.74 13.08 35.65
CA PRO A 316 -11.88 13.89 35.29
C PRO A 316 -12.57 14.28 36.61
N SER A 317 -12.57 15.56 36.96
CA SER A 317 -13.32 16.02 38.13
C SER A 317 -14.81 15.87 37.86
N PRO A 318 -15.57 15.19 38.73
CA PRO A 318 -17.03 15.20 38.69
C PRO A 318 -17.57 16.42 39.45
N SER A 319 -18.79 16.85 39.12
CA SER A 319 -19.64 17.88 39.77
C SER A 319 -19.11 19.32 39.69
N GLY A 320 -19.87 20.30 39.20
CA GLY A 320 -21.05 20.92 39.82
C GLY A 320 -20.71 22.42 39.92
N GLY A 321 -21.41 23.34 39.26
CA GLY A 321 -22.61 23.97 39.80
C GLY A 321 -22.35 25.48 39.99
N THR A 322 -23.26 26.27 39.40
CA THR A 322 -23.71 27.65 39.76
C THR A 322 -22.73 28.83 39.87
N SER A 323 -23.06 29.85 39.05
CA SER A 323 -23.12 31.31 39.31
C SER A 323 -21.93 32.06 39.92
N ASP A 324 -21.46 33.09 39.21
CA ASP A 324 -21.91 34.49 39.41
C ASP A 324 -21.91 35.22 38.05
#